data_AF-A0A2V9QPX4-F1
#
_entry.id   AF-A0A2V9QPX4-F1
#
_cell.length_a   1.000
_cell.length_b   1.000
_cell.length_c   1.000
_cell.angle_alpha   90.00
_cell.angle_beta   90.00
_cell.angle_gamma   90.00
#
_symmetry.space_group_name_H-M   'P 1'
#
loop_
_entity.id
_entity.type
_entity.pdbx_description
1 polymer ?
#
loop_
_entity_poly.entity_id
_entity_poly.type
_entity_poly.pdbx_seq_one_letter_code
_entity_poly.pdbx_strand_id
1 'polypeptide(L)'
;MRVNRLYGLKTLIGFGPRITNAVSEKPDGLLLHEPVIYSIFPMHAGMRQYWRDFDSLERWSRSEPHMLWWKEFLRSSGGTGFWHETYFMRGGMEGIYDDIPKAIGFGAFAPLQQARGPMFSARTRLKAQGTETRSTPVTESDLYPGS
;
A
#
# COMPACT_ATOMS: atom_id res chain seq x y z
N MET A 1 -4.64 4.99 -5.36
CA MET A 1 -6.03 4.51 -5.46
C MET A 1 -6.65 4.96 -6.78
N ARG A 2 -7.18 4.02 -7.56
CA ARG A 2 -7.84 4.26 -8.85
C ARG A 2 -9.33 3.95 -8.74
N VAL A 3 -10.20 4.79 -9.27
CA VAL A 3 -11.64 4.50 -9.33
C VAL A 3 -11.91 3.52 -10.47
N ASN A 4 -12.42 2.34 -10.14
CA ASN A 4 -12.77 1.29 -11.10
C ASN A 4 -14.27 1.28 -11.44
N ARG A 5 -15.11 1.67 -10.47
CA ARG A 5 -16.57 1.74 -10.57
C ARG A 5 -17.06 3.09 -10.04
N LEU A 6 -18.22 3.57 -10.51
CA LEU A 6 -18.77 4.88 -10.11
C LEU A 6 -18.90 5.05 -8.59
N TYR A 7 -19.33 4.00 -7.88
CA TYR A 7 -19.45 4.01 -6.42
C TYR A 7 -18.09 4.11 -5.69
N GLY A 8 -16.98 3.84 -6.39
CA GLY A 8 -15.62 4.01 -5.88
C GLY A 8 -15.21 5.46 -5.69
N LEU A 9 -15.94 6.43 -6.26
CA LEU A 9 -15.70 7.84 -6.00
C LEU A 9 -15.94 8.18 -4.51
N LYS A 10 -16.95 7.57 -3.88
CA LYS A 10 -17.22 7.73 -2.45
C LYS A 10 -16.05 7.24 -1.60
N THR A 11 -15.49 6.08 -1.96
CA THR A 11 -14.31 5.50 -1.31
C THR A 11 -13.11 6.42 -1.43
N LEU A 12 -12.81 6.92 -2.64
CA LEU A 12 -11.68 7.82 -2.88
C LEU A 12 -11.79 9.12 -2.07
N ILE A 13 -12.96 9.77 -2.06
CA ILE A 13 -13.19 11.01 -1.31
C ILE A 13 -13.01 10.79 0.20
N GLY A 14 -13.50 9.66 0.73
CA GLY A 14 -13.36 9.33 2.15
C GLY A 14 -11.92 9.08 2.60
N PHE A 15 -11.03 8.70 1.69
CA PHE A 15 -9.61 8.43 2.00
C PHE A 15 -8.76 9.70 2.14
N GLY A 16 -9.12 10.80 1.47
CA GLY A 16 -8.33 12.03 1.48
C GLY A 16 -8.05 12.57 2.90
N PRO A 17 -9.08 12.93 3.69
CA PRO A 17 -8.90 13.46 5.05
C PRO A 17 -8.15 12.50 5.98
N ARG A 18 -8.36 11.19 5.80
CA ARG A 18 -7.73 10.12 6.58
C ARG A 18 -6.21 10.13 6.41
N ILE A 19 -5.74 10.17 5.17
CA ILE A 19 -4.31 10.23 4.85
C ILE A 19 -3.70 11.53 5.38
N THR A 20 -4.37 12.66 5.13
CA THR A 20 -3.89 13.97 5.59
C THR A 20 -3.71 14.00 7.11
N ASN A 21 -4.69 13.48 7.87
CA ASN A 21 -4.60 13.42 9.33
C ASN A 21 -3.44 12.53 9.78
N ALA A 22 -3.33 11.30 9.26
CA ALA A 22 -2.26 10.36 9.62
C ALA A 22 -0.85 10.87 9.30
N VAL A 23 -0.71 11.69 8.26
CA VAL A 23 0.57 12.33 7.91
C VAL A 23 0.83 13.58 8.76
N SER A 24 -0.21 14.35 9.10
CA SER A 24 -0.09 15.57 9.89
C SER A 24 0.46 15.34 11.31
N GLU A 25 0.29 14.12 11.83
CA GLU A 25 0.89 13.65 13.08
C GLU A 25 2.42 13.54 13.02
N LYS A 26 3.03 13.77 11.85
CA LYS A 26 4.48 13.68 11.59
C LYS A 26 5.07 12.36 12.09
N PRO A 27 4.68 11.22 11.48
CA PRO A 27 5.23 9.93 11.83
C PRO A 27 6.76 9.93 11.86
N ASP A 28 7.35 9.25 12.85
CA ASP A 28 8.80 9.12 12.91
C ASP A 28 9.36 8.52 11.61
N GLY A 29 10.34 9.21 11.03
CA GLY A 29 11.01 8.82 9.80
C GLY A 29 10.31 9.24 8.51
N LEU A 30 9.10 9.81 8.54
CA LEU A 30 8.50 10.42 7.34
C LEU A 30 9.20 11.76 7.04
N LEU A 31 9.86 11.85 5.89
CA LEU A 31 10.64 13.01 5.48
C LEU A 31 9.84 13.96 4.57
N LEU A 32 9.00 13.41 3.71
CA LEU A 32 8.17 14.18 2.77
C LEU A 32 6.91 13.41 2.45
N HIS A 33 5.80 14.12 2.28
CA HIS A 33 4.54 13.61 1.77
C HIS A 33 3.98 14.59 0.74
N GLU A 34 3.68 14.08 -0.45
CA GLU A 34 3.12 14.86 -1.55
C GLU A 34 1.90 14.14 -2.13
N PRO A 35 0.74 14.79 -2.24
CA PRO A 35 -0.38 14.23 -2.97
C PRO A 35 -0.05 14.20 -4.48
N VAL A 36 -0.47 13.13 -5.15
CA VAL A 36 -0.23 12.93 -6.60
C VAL A 36 -1.55 12.60 -7.28
N ILE A 37 -1.82 13.27 -8.40
CA ILE A 37 -2.93 12.94 -9.29
C ILE A 37 -2.34 12.29 -10.55
N TYR A 38 -2.66 11.01 -10.77
CA TYR A 38 -2.18 10.25 -11.93
C TYR A 38 -3.11 10.38 -13.13
N SER A 39 -4.42 10.54 -12.92
CA SER A 39 -5.41 10.79 -13.97
C SER A 39 -6.68 11.42 -13.40
N ILE A 40 -7.34 12.24 -14.22
CA ILE A 40 -8.66 12.82 -13.94
C ILE A 40 -9.79 11.91 -14.46
N PHE A 41 -9.55 11.17 -15.55
CA PHE A 41 -10.54 10.23 -16.10
C PHE A 41 -9.89 8.93 -16.60
N PRO A 42 -10.16 7.77 -15.95
CA PRO A 42 -10.85 7.64 -14.67
C PRO A 42 -10.03 8.27 -13.53
N MET A 43 -10.71 8.74 -12.49
CA MET A 43 -10.08 9.35 -11.32
C MET A 43 -9.04 8.41 -10.71
N HIS A 44 -7.79 8.87 -10.59
CA HIS A 44 -6.69 8.13 -10.01
C HIS A 44 -5.79 9.10 -9.25
N ALA A 45 -5.79 8.97 -7.93
CA ALA A 45 -4.97 9.76 -7.03
C ALA A 45 -4.16 8.86 -6.09
N GLY A 46 -3.10 9.41 -5.54
CA GLY A 46 -2.26 8.74 -4.57
C GLY A 46 -1.36 9.75 -3.87
N MET A 47 -0.23 9.25 -3.40
CA MET A 47 0.75 10.04 -2.68
C MET A 47 2.14 9.51 -2.96
N ARG A 48 3.12 10.41 -2.91
CA ARG A 48 4.54 10.10 -2.89
C ARG A 48 5.07 10.44 -1.51
N GLN A 49 5.80 9.51 -0.92
CA GLN A 49 6.40 9.70 0.39
C GLN A 49 7.88 9.35 0.34
N TYR A 50 8.66 10.07 1.13
CA TYR A 50 10.06 9.75 1.37
C TYR A 50 10.22 9.40 2.84
N TRP A 51 10.88 8.27 3.09
CA TRP A 51 11.10 7.75 4.44
C TRP A 51 12.60 7.64 4.70
N ARG A 52 12.99 7.89 5.95
CA ARG A 52 14.38 7.76 6.42
C ARG A 52 14.92 6.34 6.25
N ASP A 53 14.07 5.36 6.57
CA ASP A 53 14.43 3.94 6.57
C ASP A 53 13.17 3.06 6.45
N PHE A 54 13.37 1.78 6.11
CA PHE A 54 12.29 0.81 5.97
C PHE A 54 11.56 0.57 7.28
N ASP A 55 12.28 0.54 8.40
CA ASP A 55 11.71 0.17 9.69
C ASP A 55 10.70 1.21 10.18
N SER A 56 10.99 2.50 9.96
CA SER A 56 10.05 3.60 10.20
C SER A 56 8.81 3.49 9.30
N LEU A 57 8.97 3.24 8.00
CA LEU A 57 7.84 3.04 7.07
C LEU A 57 6.98 1.85 7.48
N GLU A 58 7.60 0.71 7.75
CA GLU A 58 6.91 -0.54 8.10
C GLU A 58 6.18 -0.42 9.45
N ARG A 59 6.79 0.27 10.42
CA ARG A 59 6.17 0.53 11.72
C ARG A 59 4.92 1.41 11.59
N TRP A 60 4.98 2.43 10.74
CA TRP A 60 3.84 3.31 10.47
C TRP A 60 2.73 2.59 9.69
N SER A 61 3.07 1.84 8.63
CA SER A 61 2.06 1.13 7.83
C SER A 61 1.32 0.04 8.62
N ARG A 62 1.97 -0.51 9.66
CA ARG A 62 1.37 -1.43 10.63
C ARG A 62 0.73 -0.75 11.85
N SER A 63 0.76 0.58 11.96
CA SER A 63 0.06 1.27 13.04
C SER A 63 -1.40 1.53 12.70
N GLU A 64 -2.22 1.73 13.71
CA GLU A 64 -3.50 2.38 13.50
C GLU A 64 -3.27 3.86 13.19
N PRO A 65 -4.15 4.48 12.37
CA PRO A 65 -5.34 3.88 11.73
C PRO A 65 -5.05 3.15 10.40
N HIS A 66 -3.83 3.22 9.87
CA HIS A 66 -3.47 2.67 8.56
C HIS A 66 -3.78 1.18 8.41
N MET A 67 -3.40 0.39 9.42
CA MET A 67 -3.61 -1.06 9.47
C MET A 67 -5.09 -1.44 9.30
N LEU A 68 -6.00 -0.72 9.95
CA LEU A 68 -7.44 -0.98 9.88
C LEU A 68 -8.00 -0.68 8.49
N TRP A 69 -7.54 0.40 7.85
CA TRP A 69 -7.94 0.75 6.49
C TRP A 69 -7.50 -0.30 5.48
N TRP A 70 -6.27 -0.83 5.64
CA TRP A 70 -5.77 -1.89 4.78
C TRP A 70 -6.60 -3.16 4.91
N LYS A 71 -6.92 -3.56 6.15
CA LYS A 71 -7.79 -4.72 6.42
C LYS A 71 -9.18 -4.57 5.81
N GLU A 72 -9.77 -3.39 5.89
CA GLU A 72 -11.09 -3.13 5.30
C GLU A 72 -11.01 -3.14 3.76
N PHE A 73 -9.95 -2.57 3.18
CA PHE A 73 -9.73 -2.58 1.74
C PHE A 73 -9.62 -4.02 1.19
N LEU A 74 -8.85 -4.88 1.86
CA LEU A 74 -8.70 -6.28 1.47
C LEU A 74 -10.01 -7.09 1.54
N ARG A 75 -10.96 -6.68 2.39
CA ARG A 75 -12.31 -7.28 2.42
C ARG A 75 -13.20 -6.77 1.30
N SER A 76 -13.09 -5.48 0.99
CA SER A 76 -13.84 -4.82 -0.06
C SER A 76 -13.08 -3.62 -0.58
N SER A 77 -12.67 -3.70 -1.84
CA SER A 77 -11.99 -2.60 -2.53
C SER A 77 -12.87 -1.36 -2.73
N GLY A 78 -14.16 -1.47 -2.41
CA GLY A 78 -15.11 -0.36 -2.44
C GLY A 78 -15.27 0.26 -3.83
N GLY A 79 -15.05 -0.52 -4.90
CA GLY A 79 -15.11 -0.04 -6.30
C GLY A 79 -13.86 0.73 -6.74
N THR A 80 -12.77 0.62 -5.99
CA THR A 80 -11.48 1.20 -6.30
C THR A 80 -10.43 0.11 -6.48
N GLY A 81 -9.27 0.45 -7.03
CA GLY A 81 -8.07 -0.37 -7.00
C GLY A 81 -6.99 0.33 -6.19
N PHE A 82 -6.14 -0.45 -5.54
CA PHE A 82 -5.04 0.05 -4.74
C PHE A 82 -3.72 -0.52 -5.26
N TRP A 83 -2.69 0.32 -5.18
CA TRP A 83 -1.33 -0.14 -5.38
C TRP A 83 -0.40 0.74 -4.57
N HIS A 84 0.74 0.17 -4.22
CA HIS A 84 1.89 0.92 -3.71
C HIS A 84 3.16 0.31 -4.26
N GLU A 85 4.17 1.16 -4.40
CA GLU A 85 5.51 0.78 -4.84
C GLU A 85 6.50 1.44 -3.89
N THR A 86 7.46 0.66 -3.42
CA THR A 86 8.53 1.14 -2.55
C THR A 86 9.88 0.83 -3.22
N TYR A 87 10.69 1.87 -3.42
CA TYR A 87 12.03 1.76 -3.96
C TYR A 87 13.08 2.06 -2.90
N PHE A 88 14.11 1.23 -2.80
CA PHE A 88 15.14 1.32 -1.78
C PHE A 88 16.44 1.83 -2.40
N MET A 89 16.94 2.95 -1.88
CA MET A 89 18.19 3.56 -2.35
C MET A 89 19.39 2.58 -2.31
N ARG A 90 19.42 1.67 -1.33
CA ARG A 90 20.48 0.64 -1.20
C ARG A 90 20.21 -0.60 -2.06
N GLY A 91 19.24 -0.54 -2.97
CA GLY A 91 18.81 -1.64 -3.81
C GLY A 91 17.59 -2.35 -3.23
N GLY A 92 16.79 -2.90 -4.15
CA GLY A 92 15.51 -3.52 -3.83
C GLY A 92 14.33 -2.63 -4.24
N MET A 93 13.28 -3.30 -4.68
CA MET A 93 12.00 -2.69 -4.98
C MET A 93 10.92 -3.69 -4.64
N GLU A 94 9.80 -3.21 -4.15
CA GLU A 94 8.62 -4.04 -3.91
C GLU A 94 7.36 -3.26 -4.28
N GLY A 95 6.29 -3.99 -4.60
CA GLY A 95 5.00 -3.37 -4.81
C GLY A 95 3.87 -4.37 -4.64
N ILE A 96 2.71 -3.82 -4.32
CA ILE A 96 1.44 -4.55 -4.24
C ILE A 96 0.47 -3.87 -5.20
N TYR A 97 -0.34 -4.70 -5.86
CA TYR A 97 -1.38 -4.27 -6.78
C TYR A 97 -2.61 -5.11 -6.49
N ASP A 98 -3.71 -4.43 -6.20
CA ASP A 98 -4.99 -5.06 -5.90
C ASP A 98 -6.11 -4.31 -6.65
N ASP A 99 -6.94 -5.07 -7.36
CA ASP A 99 -7.97 -4.56 -8.26
C ASP A 99 -7.43 -3.51 -9.27
N ILE A 100 -6.22 -3.71 -9.79
CA ILE A 100 -5.62 -2.85 -10.82
C ILE A 100 -5.77 -3.52 -12.20
N PRO A 101 -6.66 -3.01 -13.09
CA PRO A 101 -7.02 -3.72 -14.32
C PRO A 101 -5.97 -3.63 -15.44
N LYS A 102 -5.01 -2.72 -15.34
CA LYS A 102 -3.92 -2.56 -16.31
C LYS A 102 -2.61 -2.43 -15.55
N ALA A 103 -1.57 -3.12 -16.01
CA ALA A 103 -0.24 -2.98 -15.46
C ALA A 103 0.21 -1.51 -15.47
N ILE A 104 0.76 -1.06 -14.33
CA ILE A 104 1.27 0.30 -14.11
C ILE A 104 2.54 0.20 -13.25
N GLY A 105 3.34 1.27 -13.26
CA GLY A 105 4.57 1.39 -12.48
C GLY A 105 5.47 0.16 -12.61
N PHE A 106 5.89 -0.48 -11.52
CA PHE A 106 6.75 -1.68 -11.59
C PHE A 106 6.07 -2.84 -12.33
N GLY A 107 4.74 -3.00 -12.20
CA GLY A 107 3.99 -4.04 -12.89
C GLY A 107 4.07 -3.95 -14.42
N ALA A 108 4.50 -2.81 -14.98
CA ALA A 108 4.72 -2.65 -16.42
C ALA A 108 5.98 -3.35 -16.94
N PHE A 109 6.95 -3.66 -16.07
CA PHE A 109 8.21 -4.31 -16.47
C PHE A 109 8.61 -5.49 -15.58
N ALA A 110 8.02 -5.63 -14.39
CA ALA A 110 8.26 -6.71 -13.45
C ALA A 110 7.05 -7.68 -13.43
N PRO A 111 7.27 -9.01 -13.53
CA PRO A 111 6.19 -9.98 -13.44
C PRO A 111 5.43 -9.89 -12.10
N LEU A 112 4.10 -9.84 -12.18
CA LEU A 112 3.24 -9.91 -11.00
C LEU A 112 3.17 -11.34 -10.47
N GLN A 113 3.26 -11.49 -9.15
CA GLN A 113 3.15 -12.77 -8.46
C GLN A 113 2.06 -12.69 -7.41
N GLN A 114 1.42 -13.82 -7.12
CA GLN A 114 0.46 -13.90 -6.01
C GLN A 114 1.20 -13.64 -4.69
N ALA A 115 0.56 -12.86 -3.81
CA ALA A 115 1.07 -12.59 -2.48
C ALA A 115 0.88 -13.84 -1.61
N ARG A 116 1.76 -14.83 -1.73
CA ARG A 116 1.75 -16.09 -0.96
C ARG A 116 3.13 -16.41 -0.40
N GLY A 117 3.19 -17.10 0.73
CA GLY A 117 4.42 -17.49 1.41
C GLY A 117 5.41 -16.30 1.53
N PRO A 118 6.65 -16.41 1.00
CA PRO A 118 7.63 -15.32 1.06
C PRO A 118 7.18 -14.00 0.40
N MET A 119 6.18 -14.04 -0.48
CA MET A 119 5.63 -12.87 -1.14
C MET A 119 4.58 -12.13 -0.30
N PHE A 120 4.16 -12.68 0.85
CA PHE A 120 3.14 -12.08 1.70
C PHE A 120 3.65 -10.88 2.53
N SER A 121 4.94 -10.88 2.91
CA SER A 121 5.56 -9.78 3.68
C SER A 121 6.47 -8.91 2.81
N ALA A 122 6.31 -7.59 2.93
CA ALA A 122 7.22 -6.62 2.29
C ALA A 122 8.67 -6.84 2.74
N ARG A 123 8.90 -7.12 4.02
CA ARG A 123 10.24 -7.38 4.58
C ARG A 123 10.89 -8.59 3.91
N THR A 124 10.13 -9.66 3.71
CA THR A 124 10.61 -10.87 3.04
C THR A 124 10.87 -10.62 1.55
N ARG A 125 9.96 -9.92 0.85
CA ARG A 125 10.17 -9.52 -0.57
C ARG A 125 11.45 -8.72 -0.75
N LEU A 126 11.76 -7.84 0.19
CA LEU A 126 12.94 -6.97 0.17
C LEU A 126 14.20 -7.64 0.71
N LYS A 127 14.10 -8.83 1.29
CA LYS A 127 15.20 -9.49 2.03
C LYS A 127 15.80 -8.55 3.10
N ALA A 128 14.97 -7.72 3.71
CA ALA A 128 15.42 -6.78 4.73
C ALA A 128 15.80 -7.54 6.00
N GLN A 129 16.92 -7.16 6.63
CA GLN A 129 17.44 -7.79 7.83
C GLN A 129 16.57 -7.45 9.06
N GLY A 130 16.63 -8.30 10.09
CA GLY A 130 15.89 -8.12 11.34
C GLY A 130 14.48 -8.72 11.32
N THR A 131 13.87 -8.80 12.50
CA THR A 131 12.53 -9.36 12.70
C THR A 131 11.48 -8.27 12.55
N GLU A 132 10.29 -8.63 12.06
CA GLU A 132 9.15 -7.72 12.01
C GLU A 132 8.85 -7.15 13.40
N THR A 133 8.69 -5.83 13.47
CA THR A 133 8.47 -5.14 14.75
C THR A 133 7.01 -5.11 15.20
N ARG A 134 6.07 -5.45 14.30
CA ARG A 134 4.61 -5.47 14.54
C ARG A 134 3.95 -6.56 13.70
N SER A 135 2.86 -7.14 14.20
CA SER A 135 2.10 -8.18 13.52
C SER A 135 1.42 -7.69 12.24
N THR A 136 1.16 -8.60 11.31
CA THR A 136 0.43 -8.31 10.07
C THR A 136 -1.09 -8.17 10.33
N PRO A 137 -1.77 -7.17 9.73
CA PRO A 137 -3.23 -6.96 9.90
C PRO A 137 -4.11 -8.15 9.51
N VAL A 138 -3.63 -8.90 8.53
CA VAL A 138 -4.29 -10.03 7.87
C VAL A 138 -3.21 -11.09 7.68
N THR A 139 -3.55 -12.36 7.88
CA THR A 139 -2.67 -13.50 7.64
C THR A 139 -2.90 -14.08 6.25
N GLU A 140 -1.95 -14.87 5.75
CA GLU A 140 -2.14 -15.56 4.46
C GLU A 140 -3.38 -16.47 4.48
N SER A 141 -3.62 -17.17 5.61
CA SER A 141 -4.79 -18.02 5.81
C SER A 141 -6.12 -17.28 5.78
N ASP A 142 -6.14 -15.99 6.16
CA ASP A 142 -7.36 -15.17 6.09
C ASP A 142 -7.75 -14.84 4.63
N LEU A 143 -6.76 -14.72 3.74
CA LEU A 143 -6.97 -14.37 2.32
C LEU A 143 -7.04 -15.59 1.41
N TYR A 144 -6.36 -16.67 1.79
CA TYR A 144 -6.29 -17.92 1.04
C TYR A 144 -6.67 -19.10 1.93
N PRO A 145 -7.96 -19.23 2.33
CA PRO A 145 -8.39 -20.34 3.16
C PRO A 145 -8.13 -21.69 2.48
N GLY A 146 -7.46 -22.61 3.18
CA GLY A 146 -7.14 -23.95 2.69
C GLY A 146 -5.72 -24.15 2.12
N SER A 147 -4.82 -23.18 2.33
CA SER A 147 -3.37 -23.34 2.10
C SER A 147 -2.68 -24.16 3.19
#